data_AF-A0A530RIR0-F1
#
_entry.id   AF-A0A530RIR0-F1
#
_cell.length_a   1.000
_cell.length_b   1.000
_cell.length_c   1.000
_cell.angle_alpha   90.00
_cell.angle_beta   90.00
_cell.angle_gamma   90.00
#
_symmetry.space_group_name_H-M   'P 1'
#
loop_
_entity.id
_entity.type
_entity.pdbx_description
1 polymer ?
#
loop_
_entity_poly.entity_id
_entity_poly.type
_entity_poly.pdbx_seq_one_letter_code
_entity_poly.pdbx_strand_id
1 'polypeptide(L)'
;MSESNASTILSPGLSEVEAQVRLLAEGFNELPATGRRTPLRIALEVMREPMLALLLGGGAVYLLLGDLQEALILLAFATLSVGITIVQEARTERVLEALRDLTSPRALVIRDGESKRIAGREVVRGDLVVLGEGDRVPADMLLIQSADLQTDESFLTGESVPVRKIAGKDGQLPAERRPGGDDLPFAFSGSLVVRGSGVGEVLA
;
A
#
# COMPACT_ATOMS: atom_id res chain seq x y z
N MET A 1 23.62 39.73 -17.10
CA MET A 1 22.37 40.06 -17.83
C MET A 1 22.18 38.94 -18.83
N SER A 2 21.36 37.91 -18.61
CA SER A 2 20.00 37.91 -18.07
C SER A 2 19.75 36.60 -17.32
N GLU A 3 19.53 36.66 -16.01
CA GLU A 3 18.87 35.59 -15.26
C GLU A 3 17.38 35.72 -15.53
N SER A 4 16.85 34.88 -16.43
CA SER A 4 15.42 34.85 -16.73
C SER A 4 14.74 33.87 -15.77
N ASN A 5 14.16 34.43 -14.71
CA ASN A 5 13.12 33.87 -13.87
C ASN A 5 12.17 32.94 -14.64
N ALA A 6 12.23 31.64 -14.36
CA ALA A 6 11.15 30.70 -14.61
C ALA A 6 10.66 30.14 -13.28
N SER A 7 10.22 31.03 -12.38
CA SER A 7 9.30 30.65 -11.32
C SER A 7 7.95 30.36 -11.95
N THR A 8 7.83 29.21 -12.64
CA THR A 8 6.55 28.60 -12.91
C THR A 8 5.92 28.38 -11.55
N ILE A 9 4.94 29.22 -11.20
CA ILE A 9 4.21 29.13 -9.94
C ILE A 9 3.55 27.76 -9.97
N LEU A 10 4.21 26.78 -9.35
CA LEU A 10 3.58 25.53 -8.97
C LEU A 10 2.37 25.96 -8.14
N SER A 11 1.18 25.56 -8.57
CA SER A 11 -0.03 25.70 -7.77
C SER A 11 0.31 25.28 -6.33
N PRO A 12 -0.19 25.95 -5.28
CA PRO A 12 0.18 25.67 -3.89
C PRO A 12 -0.14 24.23 -3.41
N GLY A 13 -0.56 23.35 -4.31
CA GLY A 13 -1.05 22.02 -3.99
C GLY A 13 -2.39 22.08 -3.28
N LEU A 14 -2.79 20.94 -2.72
CA LEU A 14 -3.96 20.88 -1.87
C LEU A 14 -3.68 21.54 -0.52
N SER A 15 -4.72 22.03 0.14
CA SER A 15 -4.61 22.38 1.55
C SER A 15 -4.58 21.13 2.42
N GLU A 16 -3.96 21.19 3.60
CA GLU A 16 -3.96 20.04 4.54
C GLU A 16 -5.38 19.61 4.91
N VAL A 17 -6.29 20.57 5.04
CA VAL A 17 -7.70 20.31 5.37
C VAL A 17 -8.38 19.57 4.23
N GLU A 18 -8.19 20.02 2.99
CA GLU A 18 -8.78 19.37 1.82
C GLU A 18 -8.25 17.95 1.62
N ALA A 19 -6.94 17.76 1.81
CA ALA A 19 -6.32 16.44 1.75
C ALA A 19 -6.91 15.48 2.80
N GLN A 20 -7.12 15.94 4.04
CA GLN A 20 -7.76 15.15 5.09
C GLN A 20 -9.22 14.83 4.77
N VAL A 21 -9.97 15.79 4.23
CA VAL A 21 -11.37 15.56 3.83
C VAL A 21 -11.45 14.48 2.73
N ARG A 22 -10.55 14.53 1.73
CA ARG A 22 -10.48 13.50 0.68
C ARG A 22 -10.05 12.15 1.23
N LEU A 23 -9.06 12.11 2.13
CA LEU A 23 -8.59 10.88 2.76
C LEU A 23 -9.72 10.20 3.57
N LEU A 24 -10.54 10.98 4.28
CA LEU A 24 -11.70 10.47 5.02
C LEU A 24 -12.83 9.97 4.10
N ALA A 25 -13.00 10.59 2.93
CA ALA A 25 -14.03 10.24 1.97
C ALA A 25 -13.67 9.04 1.09
N GLU A 26 -12.41 8.95 0.62
CA GLU A 26 -11.93 7.96 -0.34
C GLU A 26 -11.21 6.78 0.34
N GLY A 27 -10.68 7.00 1.55
CA GLY A 27 -9.83 6.04 2.26
C GLY A 27 -8.35 6.18 1.90
N PHE A 28 -7.52 5.36 2.54
CA PHE A 28 -6.07 5.34 2.31
C PHE A 28 -5.73 4.82 0.90
N ASN A 29 -4.66 5.36 0.32
CA ASN A 29 -4.02 4.85 -0.90
C ASN A 29 -3.26 3.55 -0.61
N GLU A 30 -4.01 2.50 -0.26
CA GLU A 30 -3.51 1.14 -0.09
C GLU A 30 -4.41 0.19 -0.88
N LEU A 31 -3.78 -0.79 -1.53
CA LEU A 31 -4.53 -1.93 -2.06
C LEU A 31 -5.20 -2.66 -0.89
N PRO A 32 -6.44 -3.15 -1.06
CA PRO A 32 -7.13 -3.89 -0.02
C PRO A 32 -6.24 -5.03 0.46
N ALA A 33 -5.85 -5.01 1.75
CA ALA A 33 -5.09 -6.10 2.32
C ALA A 33 -5.92 -7.38 2.18
N THR A 34 -5.49 -8.28 1.30
CA THR A 34 -6.19 -9.54 1.06
C THR A 34 -6.11 -10.39 2.31
N GLY A 35 -7.18 -10.35 3.12
CA GLY A 35 -7.42 -11.27 4.20
C GLY A 35 -6.77 -10.93 5.52
N ARG A 36 -7.16 -9.82 6.16
CA ARG A 36 -7.00 -9.68 7.62
C ARG A 36 -7.57 -10.94 8.29
N ARG A 37 -6.71 -11.74 8.91
CA ARG A 37 -7.11 -12.95 9.64
C ARG A 37 -7.83 -12.51 10.90
N THR A 38 -9.16 -12.41 10.82
CA THR A 38 -9.97 -12.10 11.99
C THR A 38 -9.84 -13.21 13.03
N PRO A 39 -9.94 -12.91 14.35
CA PRO A 39 -9.87 -13.94 15.40
C PRO A 39 -10.87 -15.08 15.18
N LEU A 40 -12.05 -14.76 14.63
CA LEU A 40 -13.09 -15.74 14.32
C LEU A 40 -12.71 -16.65 13.14
N ARG A 41 -12.04 -16.10 12.10
CA ARG A 41 -11.51 -16.91 11.00
C ARG A 41 -10.40 -17.84 11.49
N ILE A 42 -9.50 -17.35 12.34
CA ILE A 42 -8.42 -18.14 12.94
C ILE A 42 -9.01 -19.29 13.77
N ALA A 43 -9.99 -19.00 14.63
CA ALA A 43 -10.66 -20.04 15.40
C ALA A 43 -11.31 -21.11 14.51
N LEU A 44 -11.96 -20.72 13.41
CA LEU A 44 -12.58 -21.65 12.47
C LEU A 44 -11.55 -22.48 11.68
N GLU A 45 -10.38 -21.91 11.38
CA GLU A 45 -9.25 -22.62 10.77
C GLU A 45 -8.66 -23.65 11.74
N VAL A 46 -8.43 -23.27 13.00
CA VAL A 46 -7.92 -24.18 14.04
C VAL A 46 -8.89 -25.33 14.29
N MET A 47 -10.21 -25.09 14.23
CA MET A 47 -11.22 -26.16 14.30
C MET A 47 -11.14 -27.19 13.16
N ARG A 48 -10.54 -26.82 12.01
CA ARG A 48 -10.33 -27.71 10.88
C ARG A 48 -8.98 -28.44 10.93
N GLU A 49 -8.13 -28.15 11.90
CA GLU A 49 -6.84 -28.82 12.03
C GLU A 49 -7.01 -30.28 12.49
N PRO A 50 -6.39 -31.25 11.79
CA PRO A 50 -6.52 -32.68 12.11
C PRO A 50 -6.14 -33.01 13.56
N MET A 51 -5.15 -32.30 14.11
CA MET A 51 -4.69 -32.51 15.49
C MET A 51 -5.73 -32.10 16.53
N LEU A 52 -6.41 -30.95 16.35
CA LEU A 52 -7.49 -30.54 17.24
C LEU A 52 -8.70 -31.46 17.10
N ALA A 53 -9.05 -31.84 15.87
CA ALA A 53 -10.14 -32.78 15.61
C ALA A 53 -9.90 -34.14 16.30
N LEU A 54 -8.65 -34.62 16.30
CA LEU A 54 -8.25 -35.83 17.02
C LEU A 54 -8.38 -35.65 18.54
N LEU A 55 -7.98 -34.50 19.08
CA LEU A 55 -8.09 -34.19 20.51
C LEU A 55 -9.55 -34.13 20.97
N LEU A 56 -10.40 -33.45 20.20
CA LEU A 56 -11.85 -33.37 20.44
C LEU A 56 -12.52 -34.74 20.31
N GLY A 57 -12.11 -35.53 19.31
CA GLY A 57 -12.56 -36.92 19.15
C GLY A 57 -12.19 -37.80 20.34
N GLY A 58 -10.94 -37.71 20.82
CA GLY A 58 -10.48 -38.40 22.03
C GLY A 58 -11.27 -37.98 23.27
N GLY A 59 -11.49 -36.68 23.46
CA GLY A 59 -12.32 -36.15 24.57
C GLY A 59 -13.75 -36.67 24.53
N ALA A 60 -14.36 -36.76 23.33
CA ALA A 60 -15.69 -37.33 23.17
C ALA A 60 -15.74 -38.84 23.52
N VAL A 61 -14.71 -39.60 23.17
CA VAL A 61 -14.60 -41.03 23.54
C VAL A 61 -14.52 -41.20 25.06
N TYR A 62 -13.70 -40.41 25.77
CA TYR A 62 -13.62 -40.46 27.23
C TYR A 62 -14.94 -40.07 27.90
N LEU A 63 -15.65 -39.08 27.36
CA LEU A 63 -16.98 -38.69 27.86
C LEU A 63 -17.99 -39.83 27.73
N LEU A 64 -17.96 -40.59 26.62
CA LEU A 64 -18.80 -41.77 26.40
C LEU A 64 -18.46 -42.93 27.34
N LEU A 65 -17.19 -43.06 27.73
CA LEU A 65 -16.71 -44.04 28.72
C LEU A 65 -17.07 -43.65 30.16
N GLY A 66 -17.62 -42.44 30.37
CA GLY A 66 -17.98 -41.90 31.69
C GLY A 66 -16.81 -41.30 32.44
N ASP A 67 -15.65 -41.13 31.79
CA ASP A 67 -14.45 -40.61 32.41
C ASP A 67 -14.35 -39.08 32.22
N LEU A 68 -15.02 -38.38 33.13
CA LEU A 68 -15.13 -36.92 33.11
C LEU A 68 -13.79 -36.22 33.34
N GLN A 69 -12.89 -36.83 34.13
CA GLN A 69 -11.63 -36.20 34.51
C GLN A 69 -10.70 -36.12 33.28
N GLU A 70 -10.57 -37.21 32.53
CA GLU A 70 -9.75 -37.32 31.35
C GLU A 70 -10.30 -36.46 30.20
N ALA A 71 -11.63 -36.45 30.03
CA ALA A 71 -12.31 -35.59 29.06
C ALA A 71 -12.09 -34.09 29.36
N LEU A 72 -12.16 -33.67 30.63
CA LEU A 72 -11.92 -32.29 31.05
C LEU A 72 -10.47 -31.87 30.82
N ILE A 73 -9.50 -32.75 31.11
CA ILE A 73 -8.08 -32.48 30.85
C ILE A 73 -7.86 -32.24 29.36
N LEU A 74 -8.39 -33.11 28.49
CA LEU A 74 -8.27 -32.95 27.04
C LEU A 74 -8.92 -31.66 26.52
N LEU A 75 -10.12 -31.32 26.99
CA LEU A 75 -10.79 -30.07 26.61
C LEU A 75 -10.02 -28.82 27.08
N ALA A 76 -9.42 -28.87 28.27
CA ALA A 76 -8.57 -27.79 28.77
C ALA A 76 -7.34 -27.61 27.89
N PHE A 77 -6.66 -28.70 27.50
CA PHE A 77 -5.53 -28.67 26.58
C PHE A 77 -5.91 -28.14 25.20
N ALA A 78 -7.04 -28.58 24.63
CA ALA A 78 -7.55 -28.07 23.36
C ALA A 78 -7.78 -26.56 23.41
N THR A 79 -8.47 -26.08 24.46
CA THR A 79 -8.79 -24.66 24.64
C THR A 79 -7.52 -23.83 24.79
N LEU A 80 -6.56 -24.31 25.57
CA LEU A 80 -5.26 -23.65 25.75
C LEU A 80 -4.49 -23.57 24.42
N SER A 81 -4.46 -24.66 23.65
CA SER A 81 -3.80 -24.69 22.35
C SER A 81 -4.41 -23.68 21.38
N VAL A 82 -5.74 -23.64 21.26
CA VAL A 82 -6.45 -22.66 20.41
C VAL A 82 -6.13 -21.23 20.85
N GLY A 83 -6.15 -20.95 22.15
CA GLY A 83 -5.81 -19.63 22.70
C GLY A 83 -4.37 -19.23 22.36
N ILE A 84 -3.41 -20.15 22.51
CA ILE A 84 -2.01 -19.92 22.13
C ILE A 84 -1.91 -19.61 20.63
N THR A 85 -2.57 -20.40 19.76
CA THR A 85 -2.55 -20.17 18.31
C THR A 85 -3.10 -18.79 17.94
N ILE A 86 -4.23 -18.38 18.53
CA ILE A 86 -4.82 -17.06 18.27
C ILE A 86 -3.87 -15.93 18.68
N VAL A 87 -3.23 -16.04 19.85
CA VAL A 87 -2.28 -15.02 20.33
C VAL A 87 -1.02 -14.97 19.47
N GLN A 88 -0.50 -16.13 19.07
CA GLN A 88 0.68 -16.23 18.19
C GLN A 88 0.39 -15.61 16.83
N GLU A 89 -0.75 -15.93 16.23
CA GLU A 89 -1.15 -15.40 14.94
C GLU A 89 -1.33 -13.87 14.99
N ALA A 90 -2.05 -13.37 16.01
CA ALA A 90 -2.24 -11.93 16.19
C ALA A 90 -0.91 -11.19 16.43
N ARG A 91 0.08 -11.82 17.07
CA ARG A 91 1.40 -11.24 17.25
C ARG A 91 2.18 -11.19 15.93
N THR A 92 2.12 -12.26 15.14
CA THR A 92 2.76 -12.31 13.82
C THR A 92 2.20 -11.25 12.90
N GLU A 93 0.87 -11.11 12.83
CA GLU A 93 0.20 -10.10 12.01
C GLU A 93 0.64 -8.68 12.38
N ARG A 94 0.71 -8.35 13.68
CA ARG A 94 1.18 -7.03 14.16
C ARG A 94 2.63 -6.75 13.78
N VAL A 95 3.50 -7.76 13.84
CA VAL A 95 4.90 -7.61 13.43
C VAL A 95 4.99 -7.34 11.93
N LEU A 96 4.21 -8.06 11.13
CA LEU A 96 4.14 -7.84 9.68
C LEU A 96 3.60 -6.44 9.34
N GLU A 97 2.55 -5.99 10.03
CA GLU A 97 1.99 -4.65 9.85
C GLU A 97 3.00 -3.55 10.21
N ALA A 98 3.72 -3.69 11.31
CA ALA A 98 4.78 -2.75 11.70
C ALA A 98 5.94 -2.74 10.68
N LEU A 99 6.36 -3.90 10.17
CA LEU A 99 7.39 -3.99 9.13
C LEU A 99 6.91 -3.32 7.83
N ARG A 100 5.64 -3.52 7.46
CA ARG A 100 5.02 -2.86 6.30
C ARG A 100 4.99 -1.35 6.46
N ASP A 101 4.62 -0.83 7.63
CA ASP A 101 4.60 0.60 7.91
C ASP A 101 6.01 1.22 7.89
N LEU A 102 7.04 0.50 8.36
CA LEU A 102 8.44 0.95 8.33
C LEU A 102 9.05 0.95 6.92
N THR A 103 8.58 0.06 6.04
CA THR A 103 9.09 -0.06 4.66
C THR A 103 8.22 0.68 3.65
N SER A 104 7.11 1.28 4.09
CA SER A 104 6.20 1.99 3.22
C SER A 104 6.91 3.20 2.58
N PRO A 105 6.94 3.28 1.24
CA PRO A 105 7.60 4.37 0.56
C PRO A 105 6.96 5.70 0.97
N ARG A 106 7.80 6.66 1.36
CA ARG A 106 7.37 8.02 1.70
C ARG A 106 7.29 8.84 0.41
N ALA A 107 6.21 9.60 0.25
CA ALA A 107 6.03 10.52 -0.85
C ALA A 107 6.39 11.94 -0.41
N LEU A 108 7.02 12.71 -1.30
CA LEU A 108 7.21 14.15 -1.12
C LEU A 108 6.05 14.86 -1.83
N VAL A 109 5.14 15.46 -1.05
CA VAL A 109 3.98 16.20 -1.58
C VAL A 109 4.13 17.70 -1.35
N ILE A 110 3.48 18.50 -2.19
CA ILE A 110 3.32 19.94 -1.98
C ILE A 110 1.90 20.15 -1.45
N ARG A 111 1.79 20.63 -0.21
CA ARG A 111 0.51 21.01 0.42
C ARG A 111 0.67 22.34 1.13
N ASP A 112 -0.33 23.22 1.01
CA ASP A 112 -0.28 24.61 1.52
C ASP A 112 0.96 25.39 1.01
N GLY A 113 1.47 25.07 -0.18
CA GLY A 113 2.66 25.66 -0.77
C GLY A 113 3.99 25.14 -0.21
N GLU A 114 3.97 24.19 0.73
CA GLU A 114 5.16 23.63 1.36
C GLU A 114 5.38 22.17 0.95
N SER A 115 6.65 21.81 0.72
CA SER A 115 7.04 20.42 0.47
C SER A 115 7.11 19.62 1.77
N LYS A 116 6.29 18.58 1.89
CA LYS A 116 6.18 17.72 3.09
C LYS A 116 6.37 16.25 2.71
N ARG A 117 7.10 15.49 3.54
CA ARG A 117 7.17 14.02 3.39
C ARG A 117 6.06 13.34 4.18
N ILE A 118 5.12 12.73 3.49
CA ILE A 118 4.02 11.95 4.10
C ILE A 118 4.18 10.45 3.82
N ALA A 119 3.41 9.60 4.48
CA ALA A 119 3.37 8.19 4.12
C ALA A 119 2.68 8.03 2.75
N GLY A 120 3.17 7.13 1.89
CA GLY A 120 2.56 6.90 0.55
C GLY A 120 1.06 6.56 0.60
N ARG A 121 0.61 5.92 1.69
CA ARG A 121 -0.81 5.61 1.95
C ARG A 121 -1.70 6.84 2.20
N GLU A 122 -1.11 7.97 2.58
CA GLU A 122 -1.82 9.23 2.89
C GLU A 122 -1.88 10.18 1.68
N VAL A 123 -1.29 9.75 0.55
CA VAL A 123 -1.42 10.45 -0.73
C VAL A 123 -2.84 10.32 -1.22
N VAL A 124 -3.45 11.43 -1.64
CA VAL A 124 -4.82 11.48 -2.13
C VAL A 124 -4.87 12.03 -3.56
N ARG A 125 -5.99 11.81 -4.25
CA ARG A 125 -6.23 12.40 -5.57
C ARG A 125 -6.11 13.92 -5.51
N GLY A 126 -5.44 14.49 -6.51
CA GLY A 126 -5.13 15.92 -6.61
C GLY A 126 -3.89 16.38 -5.84
N ASP A 127 -3.23 15.51 -5.06
CA ASP A 127 -1.95 15.87 -4.46
C ASP A 127 -0.91 16.16 -5.55
N LEU A 128 -0.11 17.20 -5.34
CA LEU A 128 1.09 17.44 -6.12
C LEU A 128 2.25 16.67 -5.51
N VAL A 129 2.72 15.64 -6.20
CA VAL A 129 3.84 14.81 -5.77
C VAL A 129 5.10 15.21 -6.53
N VAL A 130 6.19 15.40 -5.79
CA VAL A 130 7.52 15.62 -6.32
C VAL A 130 8.24 14.28 -6.39
N LEU A 131 8.73 13.95 -7.58
CA LEU A 131 9.49 12.73 -7.87
C LEU A 131 10.97 13.07 -8.08
N GLY A 132 11.84 12.32 -7.43
CA GLY A 132 13.28 12.35 -7.65
C GLY A 132 13.84 10.97 -8.00
N GLU A 133 15.11 10.95 -8.41
CA GLU A 133 15.83 9.71 -8.68
C GLU A 133 15.83 8.75 -7.49
N GLY A 134 15.48 7.49 -7.75
CA GLY A 134 15.35 6.44 -6.73
C GLY A 134 13.99 6.40 -6.02
N ASP A 135 13.10 7.38 -6.25
CA ASP A 135 11.76 7.35 -5.68
C ASP A 135 10.87 6.33 -6.40
N ARG A 136 10.00 5.68 -5.64
CA ARG A 136 8.87 4.91 -6.20
C ARG A 136 7.69 5.83 -6.36
N VAL A 137 7.04 5.76 -7.52
CA VAL A 137 5.83 6.53 -7.80
C VAL A 137 4.69 6.03 -6.89
N PRO A 138 4.12 6.89 -6.02
CA PRO A 138 3.20 6.46 -4.97
C PRO A 138 1.75 6.20 -5.46
N ALA A 139 1.35 6.85 -6.54
CA ALA A 139 0.01 6.80 -7.10
C ALA A 139 0.05 7.14 -8.60
N ASP A 140 -1.00 6.81 -9.34
CA ASP A 140 -1.05 7.14 -10.77
C ASP A 140 -1.19 8.65 -10.93
N MET A 141 -0.31 9.27 -11.70
CA MET A 141 -0.19 10.72 -11.75
C MET A 141 0.05 11.27 -13.15
N LEU A 142 -0.43 12.49 -13.36
CA LEU A 142 -0.16 13.29 -14.54
C LEU A 142 1.02 14.24 -14.25
N LEU A 143 2.09 14.13 -15.02
CA LEU A 143 3.26 14.99 -14.88
C LEU A 143 2.94 16.40 -15.38
N ILE A 144 3.14 17.38 -14.52
CA ILE A 144 3.04 18.81 -14.80
C ILE A 144 4.42 19.37 -15.17
N GLN A 145 5.47 18.81 -14.57
CA GLN A 145 6.86 19.14 -14.83
C GLN A 145 7.68 17.86 -14.94
N SER A 146 8.63 17.84 -15.88
CA SER A 146 9.58 16.75 -16.06
C SER A 146 10.92 17.34 -16.47
N ALA A 147 11.98 16.86 -15.83
CA ALA A 147 13.37 17.17 -16.13
C ALA A 147 14.13 15.85 -16.32
N ASP A 148 14.26 15.42 -17.58
CA ASP A 148 14.92 14.16 -17.97
C ASP A 148 14.40 12.93 -17.20
N LEU A 149 13.09 12.93 -16.89
CA LEU A 149 12.46 11.89 -16.07
C LEU A 149 12.40 10.58 -16.85
N GLN A 150 12.95 9.52 -16.27
CA GLN A 150 12.86 8.15 -16.79
C GLN A 150 12.35 7.23 -15.70
N THR A 151 11.38 6.39 -16.04
CA THR A 151 10.76 5.45 -15.11
C THR A 151 10.92 4.01 -15.60
N ASP A 152 11.25 3.11 -14.69
CA ASP A 152 11.19 1.66 -14.91
C ASP A 152 9.77 1.20 -14.60
N GLU A 153 9.08 0.76 -15.65
CA GLU A 153 7.70 0.25 -15.61
C GLU A 153 7.63 -1.28 -15.76
N SER A 154 8.74 -1.99 -15.54
CA SER A 154 8.82 -3.45 -15.64
C SER A 154 7.78 -4.18 -14.79
N PHE A 155 7.36 -3.60 -13.66
CA PHE A 155 6.30 -4.17 -12.83
C PHE A 155 4.94 -4.21 -13.55
N LEU A 156 4.70 -3.30 -14.49
CA LEU A 156 3.44 -3.15 -15.23
C LEU A 156 3.51 -3.78 -16.63
N THR A 157 4.66 -3.67 -17.30
CA THR A 157 4.82 -4.09 -18.70
C THR A 157 5.59 -5.40 -18.86
N GLY A 158 6.39 -5.79 -17.85
CA GLY A 158 7.36 -6.88 -17.94
C GLY A 158 8.66 -6.50 -18.65
N GLU A 159 8.81 -5.26 -19.10
CA GLU A 159 10.00 -4.77 -19.81
C GLU A 159 10.84 -3.87 -18.90
N SER A 160 12.11 -4.22 -18.69
CA SER A 160 13.04 -3.46 -17.83
C SER A 160 13.72 -2.28 -18.52
N VAL A 161 13.27 -1.90 -19.71
CA VAL A 161 13.82 -0.74 -20.42
C VAL A 161 13.20 0.52 -19.82
N PRO A 162 13.99 1.47 -19.26
CA PRO A 162 13.45 2.71 -18.75
C PRO A 162 12.76 3.51 -19.85
N VAL A 163 11.55 3.99 -19.58
CA VAL A 163 10.77 4.80 -20.52
C VAL A 163 10.88 6.28 -20.16
N ARG A 164 11.04 7.13 -21.18
CA ARG A 164 11.14 8.58 -20.98
C ARG A 164 9.76 9.18 -20.76
N LYS A 165 9.66 10.11 -19.81
CA LYS A 165 8.43 10.82 -19.46
C LYS A 165 8.55 12.32 -19.69
N ILE A 166 7.50 12.94 -20.20
CA ILE A 166 7.43 14.40 -20.44
C ILE A 166 6.29 15.02 -19.64
N ALA A 167 6.35 16.32 -19.42
CA ALA A 167 5.21 17.03 -18.84
C ALA A 167 4.03 17.06 -19.83
N GLY A 168 2.83 16.83 -19.33
CA GLY A 168 1.59 17.06 -20.08
C GLY A 168 1.44 18.54 -20.42
N LYS A 169 1.11 18.83 -21.67
CA LYS A 169 0.74 20.19 -22.11
C LYS A 169 -0.77 20.29 -22.18
N ASP A 170 -1.31 21.43 -21.74
CA ASP A 170 -2.74 21.71 -21.81
C ASP A 170 -3.28 21.46 -23.22
N GLY A 171 -4.29 20.58 -23.32
CA GLY A 171 -4.97 20.22 -24.57
C GLY A 171 -4.32 19.11 -25.41
N GLN A 172 -3.21 18.50 -24.97
CA GLN A 172 -2.52 17.39 -25.67
C GLN A 172 -2.36 16.13 -24.81
N LEU A 173 -3.37 15.80 -24.02
CA LEU A 173 -3.35 14.54 -23.27
C LEU A 173 -3.66 13.37 -24.21
N PRO A 174 -2.84 12.30 -24.21
CA PRO A 174 -3.15 11.08 -24.93
C PRO A 174 -4.52 10.54 -24.53
N ALA A 175 -5.29 10.02 -25.50
CA ALA A 175 -6.61 9.45 -25.24
C ALA A 175 -6.57 8.21 -24.33
N GLU A 176 -5.43 7.49 -24.32
CA GLU A 176 -5.23 6.28 -23.53
C GLU A 176 -4.12 6.46 -22.49
N ARG A 177 -4.43 6.11 -21.24
CA ARG A 177 -3.44 5.95 -20.17
C ARG A 177 -2.90 4.53 -20.24
N ARG A 178 -1.70 4.37 -20.80
CA ARG A 178 -1.04 3.07 -20.89
C ARG A 178 0.41 3.15 -20.42
N PRO A 179 0.91 2.13 -19.69
CA PRO A 179 2.33 1.97 -19.40
C PRO A 179 3.10 1.51 -20.65
N GLY A 180 4.43 1.64 -20.64
CA GLY A 180 5.33 1.14 -21.69
C GLY A 180 5.44 2.02 -22.93
N GLY A 181 5.17 3.33 -22.81
CA GLY A 181 5.33 4.29 -23.90
C GLY A 181 6.28 5.42 -23.53
N ASP A 182 7.18 5.75 -24.47
CA ASP A 182 8.01 6.94 -24.41
C ASP A 182 7.20 8.22 -24.63
N ASP A 183 7.66 9.31 -24.02
CA ASP A 183 7.09 10.65 -24.12
C ASP A 183 5.61 10.73 -23.70
N LEU A 184 5.20 9.84 -22.80
CA LEU A 184 3.88 9.92 -22.17
C LEU A 184 3.94 10.78 -20.90
N PRO A 185 2.87 11.54 -20.61
CA PRO A 185 2.82 12.41 -19.45
C PRO A 185 2.33 11.71 -18.17
N PHE A 186 2.28 10.39 -18.17
CA PHE A 186 1.78 9.60 -17.04
C PHE A 186 2.91 8.87 -16.34
N ALA A 187 2.93 8.96 -15.02
CA ALA A 187 3.73 8.10 -14.15
C ALA A 187 2.77 7.20 -13.37
N PHE A 188 3.11 5.92 -13.27
CA PHE A 188 2.21 4.88 -12.74
C PHE A 188 2.68 4.37 -11.39
N SER A 189 1.74 4.08 -10.50
CA SER A 189 2.00 3.58 -9.16
C SER A 189 2.89 2.32 -9.19
N GLY A 190 3.91 2.29 -8.34
CA GLY A 190 4.84 1.16 -8.24
C GLY A 190 6.04 1.19 -9.20
N SER A 191 6.02 2.06 -10.22
CA SER A 191 7.20 2.32 -11.08
C SER A 191 8.32 3.00 -10.30
N LEU A 192 9.57 2.77 -10.72
CA LEU A 192 10.76 3.34 -10.09
C LEU A 192 11.31 4.47 -10.96
N VAL A 193 11.58 5.63 -10.37
CA VAL A 193 12.28 6.71 -11.07
C VAL A 193 13.76 6.35 -11.17
N VAL A 194 14.21 6.04 -12.38
CA VAL A 194 15.59 5.63 -12.67
C VAL A 194 16.50 6.85 -12.79
N ARG A 195 15.95 7.97 -13.29
CA ARG A 195 16.71 9.19 -13.54
C ARG A 195 15.80 10.40 -13.62
N GLY A 196 16.35 11.56 -13.26
CA GLY A 196 15.70 12.86 -13.44
C GLY A 196 14.79 13.22 -12.28
N SER A 197 13.97 14.24 -12.50
CA SER A 197 12.97 14.70 -11.53
C SER A 197 11.70 15.17 -12.21
N GLY A 198 10.61 15.21 -11.47
CA GLY A 198 9.33 15.66 -11.98
C GLY A 198 8.37 16.07 -10.88
N VAL A 199 7.33 16.78 -11.27
CA VAL A 199 6.19 17.09 -10.40
C VAL A 199 4.94 16.67 -11.15
N GLY A 200 4.04 15.97 -10.48
CA GLY A 200 2.76 15.61 -11.09
C GLY A 200 1.61 15.59 -10.10
N GLU A 201 0.41 15.66 -10.65
CA GLU A 201 -0.85 15.61 -9.92
C GLU A 201 -1.38 14.19 -9.88
N VAL A 202 -1.76 13.72 -8.70
CA VAL A 202 -2.33 12.38 -8.51
C VAL A 202 -3.72 12.30 -9.12
N LEU A 203 -3.92 11.33 -10.01
CA LEU A 203 -5.18 11.06 -10.69
C LEU A 203 -5.99 9.95 -10.00
N ALA A 204 -5.32 8.90 -9.54
CA ALA A 204 -5.96 7.69 -9.04
C ALA A 204 -5.12 6.98 -7.98
#